data_AF-A0A8C9FXT8-F1
#
_entry.id   AF-A0A8C9FXT8-F1
#
_cell.length_a   1.000
_cell.length_b   1.000
_cell.length_c   1.000
_cell.angle_alpha   90.00
_cell.angle_beta   90.00
_cell.angle_gamma   90.00
#
_symmetry.space_group_name_H-M   'P 1'
#
loop_
_entity.id
_entity.type
_entity.pdbx_description
1 polymer ?
#
loop_
_entity_poly.entity_id
_entity_poly.type
_entity_poly.pdbx_seq_one_letter_code
_entity_poly.pdbx_strand_id
1 'polypeptide(L)'
;MAQLAVLVAQEDGRESVIEEVDGDDDNEEEEEEDDDDNSEVKEENGVLVLNDANFDTFTADKDTVLLEFYAPWCGHCKQFAPEYEKIAKTLKENDPPIPVAKIDATAATALASRFDVSGYPTIKILKKGQPVDYDGSRTEDEIVSKVKEISDPTWTPPPEATLVLTQDNFDDVVKDADIILVEFYAPWCGHCKRLAPEYEKAAQELSKRTPPIPLAKVDATAETELAKKFDVTGYPTLKIFRKGKPYDYSGPREKYGIVTLDLFRDESEIKEHVVKHALPLVGHRKPSNDAKRYAKRPLVVVYYTVDFSFDYRVATQYWRGKVLEVAKDFPEYVFAVSDEEDYSSEIKDLGLLESGEDINVAILDEGGKKYAMEPEEFDSDALRQFVLAFKKGKLKPIVKSQPVPKNNKGPVKVVVGKTFDTIVMDTKNDVLIEFYAPWCGHCKKLEPVYTELGKKYKNEKNLVIAKMDATANDVTNDHYKVEGFPTIYFAPRDKKNNPIKFEGGDRDLEHLSKFIEEHVTKLSRTKEEL
;
A
#
# COMPACT_ATOMS: atom_id res chain seq x y z
N MET A 1 25.50 -33.60 -30.43
CA MET A 1 26.34 -34.12 -31.52
C MET A 1 26.87 -32.94 -32.34
N ALA A 2 28.02 -32.40 -31.92
CA ALA A 2 28.96 -31.54 -32.65
C ALA A 2 30.17 -31.39 -31.70
N GLN A 3 31.23 -32.18 -31.91
CA GLN A 3 32.55 -31.75 -32.42
C GLN A 3 33.38 -30.97 -31.38
N LEU A 4 34.45 -31.58 -30.84
CA LEU A 4 35.86 -31.45 -31.28
C LEU A 4 36.36 -29.99 -31.11
N ALA A 5 37.45 -29.67 -30.42
CA ALA A 5 38.75 -30.33 -30.49
C ALA A 5 39.69 -29.95 -29.34
N VAL A 6 40.67 -30.83 -29.17
CA VAL A 6 41.88 -30.83 -28.36
C VAL A 6 42.90 -29.83 -28.92
N LEU A 7 43.72 -29.17 -28.07
CA LEU A 7 45.18 -29.37 -28.04
C LEU A 7 45.92 -28.48 -27.01
N VAL A 8 46.89 -29.14 -26.38
CA VAL A 8 47.93 -28.68 -25.45
C VAL A 8 49.19 -28.31 -26.24
N ALA A 9 49.99 -27.36 -25.72
CA ALA A 9 51.46 -27.20 -25.80
C ALA A 9 51.78 -25.68 -25.70
N GLN A 10 52.83 -25.16 -25.07
CA GLN A 10 54.15 -25.70 -24.70
C GLN A 10 54.86 -24.73 -23.72
N GLU A 11 55.86 -25.24 -23.01
CA GLU A 11 56.77 -24.60 -22.03
C GLU A 11 57.78 -23.61 -22.65
N ASP A 12 58.29 -22.65 -21.86
CA ASP A 12 59.69 -22.61 -21.38
C ASP A 12 60.12 -21.23 -20.80
N GLY A 13 60.88 -21.23 -19.68
CA GLY A 13 61.66 -20.06 -19.23
C GLY A 13 62.10 -19.99 -17.74
N ARG A 14 63.19 -20.69 -17.39
CA ARG A 14 64.23 -20.54 -16.31
C ARG A 14 64.28 -19.20 -15.50
N GLU A 15 64.79 -19.06 -14.26
CA GLU A 15 65.76 -19.81 -13.43
C GLU A 15 65.85 -19.28 -11.95
N SER A 16 66.15 -20.19 -11.00
CA SER A 16 67.02 -20.04 -9.79
C SER A 16 66.56 -19.14 -8.62
N VAL A 17 66.77 -19.39 -7.30
CA VAL A 17 67.73 -20.20 -6.50
C VAL A 17 67.07 -20.61 -5.17
N ILE A 18 67.47 -21.76 -4.62
CA ILE A 18 67.10 -22.32 -3.31
C ILE A 18 68.28 -22.10 -2.35
N GLU A 19 68.01 -21.72 -1.09
CA GLU A 19 68.89 -22.03 0.06
C GLU A 19 68.05 -22.76 1.13
N GLU A 20 68.50 -23.96 1.47
CA GLU A 20 68.04 -24.84 2.56
C GLU A 20 68.74 -24.45 3.86
N VAL A 21 68.16 -24.75 5.04
CA VAL A 21 68.79 -25.44 6.20
C VAL A 21 67.71 -25.87 7.20
N ASP A 22 67.65 -27.19 7.47
CA ASP A 22 67.47 -27.98 8.72
C ASP A 22 66.92 -27.26 9.98
N GLY A 23 66.13 -27.83 10.90
CA GLY A 23 66.01 -29.18 11.46
C GLY A 23 65.71 -29.03 12.98
N ASP A 24 65.01 -29.99 13.57
CA ASP A 24 64.28 -29.99 14.86
C ASP A 24 65.02 -29.60 16.19
N ASP A 25 64.16 -29.44 17.22
CA ASP A 25 64.32 -29.63 18.68
C ASP A 25 64.42 -28.43 19.65
N ASP A 26 63.42 -28.40 20.53
CA ASP A 26 63.44 -28.14 21.98
C ASP A 26 63.94 -26.79 22.53
N ASN A 27 62.99 -25.94 22.93
CA ASN A 27 62.91 -25.52 24.34
C ASN A 27 61.52 -24.97 24.69
N GLU A 28 60.80 -25.71 25.54
CA GLU A 28 59.62 -25.28 26.27
C GLU A 28 59.99 -24.13 27.23
N GLU A 29 59.40 -22.97 27.02
CA GLU A 29 59.08 -22.05 28.12
C GLU A 29 57.54 -21.98 28.15
N GLU A 30 56.96 -22.93 28.90
CA GLU A 30 55.58 -22.87 29.36
C GLU A 30 55.44 -21.63 30.26
N GLU A 31 54.89 -20.55 29.71
CA GLU A 31 54.19 -19.57 30.52
C GLU A 31 52.85 -20.23 30.91
N GLU A 32 52.83 -20.83 32.10
CA GLU A 32 51.60 -21.21 32.79
C GLU A 32 50.71 -19.96 32.95
N GLU A 33 49.77 -19.75 32.02
CA GLU A 33 48.64 -18.84 32.28
C GLU A 33 47.70 -19.55 33.24
N ASP A 34 47.63 -19.01 34.45
CA ASP A 34 46.83 -19.44 35.59
C ASP A 34 45.44 -19.96 35.19
N ASP A 35 45.15 -21.22 35.55
CA ASP A 35 43.79 -21.80 35.65
C ASP A 35 43.00 -21.02 36.72
N ASP A 36 42.57 -19.81 36.39
CA ASP A 36 41.75 -18.94 37.22
C ASP A 36 40.32 -19.52 37.24
N ASP A 37 39.85 -19.92 38.43
CA ASP A 37 38.63 -20.68 38.69
C ASP A 37 37.40 -20.16 37.92
N ASN A 38 37.10 -20.80 36.78
CA ASN A 38 36.02 -20.44 35.85
C ASN A 38 34.60 -20.56 36.48
N SER A 39 34.51 -21.05 37.72
CA SER A 39 33.26 -21.17 38.47
C SER A 39 32.87 -19.92 39.28
N GLU A 40 33.80 -18.97 39.49
CA GLU A 40 33.50 -17.72 40.20
C GLU A 40 32.72 -16.72 39.31
N VAL A 41 31.77 -15.99 39.90
CA VAL A 41 31.04 -14.91 39.20
C VAL A 41 31.80 -13.60 39.42
N LYS A 42 32.44 -13.10 38.37
CA LYS A 42 33.14 -11.80 38.38
C LYS A 42 32.14 -10.66 38.15
N GLU A 43 32.42 -9.46 38.69
CA GLU A 43 31.64 -8.23 38.46
C GLU A 43 32.52 -7.16 37.81
N GLU A 44 32.10 -6.63 36.67
CA GLU A 44 32.77 -5.56 35.94
C GLU A 44 31.83 -4.37 35.80
N ASN A 45 32.18 -3.23 36.41
CA ASN A 45 31.39 -1.99 36.36
C ASN A 45 29.91 -2.17 36.76
N GLY A 46 29.62 -3.07 37.70
CA GLY A 46 28.25 -3.37 38.14
C GLY A 46 27.55 -4.46 37.33
N VAL A 47 28.17 -4.97 36.27
CA VAL A 47 27.63 -6.04 35.41
C VAL A 47 28.34 -7.36 35.74
N LEU A 48 27.55 -8.40 36.02
CA LEU A 48 28.07 -9.74 36.33
C LEU A 48 28.54 -10.45 35.06
N VAL A 49 29.65 -11.16 35.13
CA VAL A 49 30.19 -11.95 34.01
C VAL A 49 29.78 -13.41 34.22
N LEU A 50 28.88 -13.90 33.37
CA LEU A 50 28.42 -15.29 33.41
C LEU A 50 28.95 -16.09 32.22
N ASN A 51 29.20 -17.37 32.46
CA ASN A 51 29.73 -18.33 31.52
C ASN A 51 29.04 -19.70 31.68
N ASP A 52 29.41 -20.67 30.84
CA ASP A 52 28.81 -22.02 30.85
C ASP A 52 28.96 -22.76 32.20
N ALA A 53 29.95 -22.40 33.04
CA ALA A 53 30.23 -23.07 34.32
C ALA A 53 29.49 -22.46 35.51
N ASN A 54 29.28 -21.14 35.54
CA ASN A 54 28.73 -20.42 36.70
C ASN A 54 27.26 -20.00 36.57
N PHE A 55 26.70 -20.00 35.35
CA PHE A 55 25.38 -19.43 35.06
C PHE A 55 24.24 -20.11 35.82
N ASP A 56 24.16 -21.44 35.79
CA ASP A 56 23.05 -22.17 36.42
C ASP A 56 23.09 -22.04 37.95
N THR A 57 24.28 -22.12 38.54
CA THR A 57 24.47 -21.92 39.98
C THR A 57 24.06 -20.51 40.40
N PHE A 58 24.46 -19.49 39.63
CA PHE A 58 24.12 -18.10 39.93
C PHE A 58 22.63 -17.80 39.81
N THR A 59 21.97 -18.35 38.78
CA THR A 59 20.57 -18.01 38.46
C THR A 59 19.53 -18.84 39.22
N ALA A 60 19.93 -19.96 39.84
CA ALA A 60 19.01 -20.91 40.48
C ALA A 60 18.10 -20.30 41.56
N ASP A 61 18.57 -19.30 42.31
CA ASP A 61 17.82 -18.64 43.39
C ASP A 61 17.32 -17.24 43.03
N LYS A 62 17.50 -16.80 41.77
CA LYS A 62 17.12 -15.45 41.34
C LYS A 62 15.72 -15.45 40.72
N ASP A 63 14.89 -14.52 41.19
CA ASP A 63 13.58 -14.31 40.60
C ASP A 63 13.69 -13.67 39.21
N THR A 64 14.46 -12.60 39.05
CA THR A 64 14.63 -11.90 37.78
C THR A 64 16.09 -11.57 37.52
N VAL A 65 16.61 -11.82 36.32
CA VAL A 65 17.97 -11.46 35.88
C VAL A 65 17.94 -10.88 34.47
N LEU A 66 18.57 -9.73 34.25
CA LEU A 66 18.78 -9.18 32.91
C LEU A 66 20.07 -9.73 32.31
N LEU A 67 20.01 -10.25 31.09
CA LEU A 67 21.11 -10.90 30.39
C LEU A 67 21.44 -10.17 29.08
N GLU A 68 22.71 -9.90 28.82
CA GLU A 68 23.24 -9.49 27.53
C GLU A 68 24.17 -10.59 26.98
N PHE A 69 23.84 -11.12 25.81
CA PHE A 69 24.75 -11.97 25.04
C PHE A 69 25.48 -11.12 24.00
N TYR A 70 26.80 -11.06 24.12
CA TYR A 70 27.65 -10.21 23.28
C TYR A 70 28.80 -10.99 22.65
N ALA A 71 29.53 -10.32 21.77
CA ALA A 71 30.82 -10.78 21.26
C ALA A 71 31.87 -9.65 21.40
N PRO A 72 33.11 -9.93 21.83
CA PRO A 72 34.13 -8.90 22.07
C PRO A 72 34.47 -8.04 20.85
N TRP A 73 34.28 -8.58 19.65
CA TRP A 73 34.53 -7.89 18.39
C TRP A 73 33.32 -7.12 17.84
N CYS A 74 32.14 -7.23 18.46
CA CYS A 74 30.92 -6.59 17.96
C CYS A 74 30.87 -5.09 18.29
N GLY A 75 30.86 -4.25 17.25
CA GLY A 75 30.79 -2.79 17.40
C GLY A 75 29.55 -2.29 18.14
N HIS A 76 28.38 -2.91 17.91
CA HIS A 76 27.15 -2.54 18.61
C HIS A 76 27.19 -2.90 20.10
N CYS A 77 27.90 -3.96 20.50
CA CYS A 77 28.08 -4.32 21.91
C CYS A 77 29.00 -3.30 22.60
N LYS A 78 30.11 -2.95 21.96
CA LYS A 78 31.03 -1.92 22.48
C LYS A 78 30.35 -0.56 22.67
N GLN A 79 29.47 -0.18 21.74
CA GLN A 79 28.68 1.06 21.84
C GLN A 79 27.62 0.99 22.95
N PHE A 80 27.07 -0.19 23.22
CA PHE A 80 26.01 -0.39 24.21
C PHE A 80 26.55 -0.56 25.64
N ALA A 81 27.79 -1.05 25.81
CA ALA A 81 28.38 -1.32 27.12
C ALA A 81 28.24 -0.17 28.14
N PRO A 82 28.53 1.12 27.81
CA PRO A 82 28.37 2.20 28.78
C PRO A 82 26.91 2.44 29.21
N GLU A 83 25.95 2.15 28.33
CA GLU A 83 24.51 2.25 28.66
C GLU A 83 24.08 1.06 29.51
N TYR A 84 24.60 -0.14 29.22
CA TYR A 84 24.34 -1.35 29.99
C TYR A 84 24.87 -1.27 31.43
N GLU A 85 26.02 -0.64 31.64
CA GLU A 85 26.56 -0.32 32.97
C GLU A 85 25.65 0.63 33.76
N LYS A 86 25.05 1.63 33.11
CA LYS A 86 24.04 2.51 33.76
C LYS A 86 22.79 1.73 34.15
N ILE A 87 22.28 0.89 33.24
CA ILE A 87 21.13 0.01 33.51
C ILE A 87 21.42 -0.87 34.73
N ALA A 88 22.62 -1.46 34.82
CA ALA A 88 23.03 -2.26 35.96
C ALA A 88 23.02 -1.47 37.26
N LYS A 89 23.54 -0.24 37.26
CA LYS A 89 23.47 0.65 38.43
C LYS A 89 22.03 0.95 38.84
N THR A 90 21.15 1.28 37.90
CA THR A 90 19.75 1.62 38.16
C THR A 90 18.94 0.41 38.66
N LEU A 91 19.19 -0.79 38.12
CA LEU A 91 18.51 -2.02 38.54
C LEU A 91 19.04 -2.57 39.87
N LYS A 92 20.29 -2.25 40.24
CA LYS A 92 20.85 -2.53 41.58
C LYS A 92 20.13 -1.76 42.70
N GLU A 93 19.55 -0.60 42.38
CA GLU A 93 18.74 0.21 43.31
C GLU A 93 17.26 -0.25 43.39
N ASN A 94 16.84 -1.25 42.61
CA ASN A 94 15.50 -1.83 42.71
C ASN A 94 15.31 -2.57 44.05
N ASP A 95 14.06 -2.74 44.50
CA ASP A 95 13.71 -3.55 45.67
C ASP A 95 12.77 -4.70 45.25
N PRO A 96 13.23 -5.97 45.23
CA PRO A 96 14.61 -6.41 45.48
C PRO A 96 15.56 -6.03 44.33
N PRO A 97 16.89 -5.93 44.56
CA PRO A 97 17.84 -5.62 43.49
C PRO A 97 17.77 -6.64 42.36
N ILE A 98 17.80 -6.17 41.11
CA ILE A 98 17.74 -7.03 39.92
C ILE A 98 19.15 -7.18 39.33
N PRO A 99 19.74 -8.38 39.35
CA PRO A 99 21.06 -8.60 38.77
C PRO A 99 21.06 -8.39 37.26
N VAL A 100 22.16 -7.82 36.78
CA VAL A 100 22.44 -7.58 35.36
C VAL A 100 23.72 -8.31 35.00
N ALA A 101 23.68 -9.12 33.95
CA ALA A 101 24.79 -9.98 33.57
C ALA A 101 25.07 -9.93 32.08
N LYS A 102 26.35 -10.05 31.72
CA LYS A 102 26.83 -10.19 30.34
C LYS A 102 27.47 -11.57 30.15
N ILE A 103 27.27 -12.12 28.96
CA ILE A 103 27.76 -13.42 28.54
C ILE A 103 28.48 -13.24 27.21
N ASP A 104 29.78 -13.55 27.19
CA ASP A 104 30.51 -13.67 25.94
C ASP A 104 30.04 -14.94 25.22
N ALA A 105 29.13 -14.77 24.27
CA ALA A 105 28.54 -15.87 23.52
C ALA A 105 29.52 -16.55 22.55
N THR A 106 30.72 -15.98 22.34
CA THR A 106 31.79 -16.62 21.56
C THR A 106 32.57 -17.64 22.37
N ALA A 107 32.60 -17.49 23.71
CA ALA A 107 33.20 -18.44 24.63
C ALA A 107 32.14 -19.38 25.24
N ALA A 108 31.02 -18.84 25.70
CA ALA A 108 29.93 -19.59 26.34
C ALA A 108 28.93 -20.14 25.31
N THR A 109 29.42 -21.06 24.47
CA THR A 109 28.65 -21.59 23.32
C THR A 109 27.44 -22.42 23.73
N ALA A 110 27.48 -23.10 24.89
CA ALA A 110 26.35 -23.88 25.36
C ALA A 110 25.20 -22.97 25.81
N LEU A 111 25.49 -21.89 26.52
CA LEU A 111 24.52 -20.86 26.86
C LEU A 111 24.01 -20.12 25.63
N ALA A 112 24.90 -19.74 24.70
CA ALA A 112 24.49 -19.11 23.46
C ALA A 112 23.49 -19.98 22.68
N SER A 113 23.72 -21.30 22.63
CA SER A 113 22.78 -22.24 22.03
C SER A 113 21.50 -22.40 22.86
N ARG A 114 21.59 -22.53 24.18
CA ARG A 114 20.44 -22.71 25.10
C ARG A 114 19.48 -21.53 25.06
N PHE A 115 20.01 -20.33 24.92
CA PHE A 115 19.23 -19.10 24.81
C PHE A 115 19.00 -18.67 23.35
N ASP A 116 19.44 -19.48 22.38
CA ASP A 116 19.21 -19.27 20.95
C ASP A 116 19.70 -17.91 20.44
N VAL A 117 20.91 -17.56 20.82
CA VAL A 117 21.57 -16.32 20.44
C VAL A 117 22.06 -16.45 19.00
N SER A 118 21.49 -15.67 18.09
CA SER A 118 21.86 -15.66 16.67
C SER A 118 22.45 -14.33 16.19
N GLY A 119 22.67 -13.38 17.10
CA GLY A 119 23.20 -12.05 16.80
C GLY A 119 23.54 -11.28 18.07
N TYR A 120 24.31 -10.20 17.95
CA TYR A 120 24.85 -9.48 19.10
C TYR A 120 24.61 -7.95 18.99
N PRO A 121 24.32 -7.26 20.10
CA PRO A 121 23.93 -7.84 21.40
C PRO A 121 22.49 -8.38 21.35
N THR A 122 22.26 -9.51 22.04
CA THR A 122 20.92 -10.06 22.30
C THR A 122 20.60 -9.89 23.78
N ILE A 123 19.45 -9.30 24.10
CA ILE A 123 19.04 -8.99 25.47
C ILE A 123 17.90 -9.94 25.85
N LYS A 124 18.00 -10.56 27.03
CA LYS A 124 16.96 -11.44 27.58
C LYS A 124 16.70 -11.13 29.05
N ILE A 125 15.48 -11.36 29.48
CA ILE A 125 15.05 -11.17 30.87
C ILE A 125 14.66 -12.54 31.39
N LEU A 126 15.44 -13.10 32.30
CA LEU A 126 15.20 -14.39 32.91
C LEU A 126 14.27 -14.19 34.12
N LYS A 127 13.03 -14.69 34.06
CA LYS A 127 12.07 -14.68 35.16
C LYS A 127 11.85 -16.10 35.69
N LYS A 128 12.30 -16.39 36.91
CA LYS A 128 12.23 -17.73 37.56
C LYS A 128 12.74 -18.84 36.64
N GLY A 129 13.88 -18.58 36.00
CA GLY A 129 14.50 -19.50 35.03
C GLY A 129 13.86 -19.51 33.63
N GLN A 130 12.78 -18.77 33.38
CA GLN A 130 12.15 -18.65 32.06
C GLN A 130 12.70 -17.44 31.30
N PRO A 131 13.29 -17.61 30.11
CA PRO A 131 13.76 -16.48 29.30
C PRO A 131 12.59 -15.74 28.63
N VAL A 132 12.63 -14.42 28.70
CA VAL A 132 11.77 -13.49 27.95
C VAL A 132 12.64 -12.65 27.03
N ASP A 133 12.33 -12.64 25.74
CA ASP A 133 13.06 -11.84 24.75
C ASP A 133 12.75 -10.35 24.91
N TYR A 134 13.78 -9.51 24.73
CA TYR A 134 13.65 -8.06 24.70
C TYR A 134 13.94 -7.53 23.29
N ASP A 135 12.89 -7.05 22.61
CA ASP A 135 12.95 -6.50 21.24
C ASP A 135 12.84 -4.96 21.20
N GLY A 136 12.89 -4.30 22.37
CA GLY A 136 12.77 -2.85 22.51
C GLY A 136 14.04 -2.08 22.15
N SER A 137 14.00 -0.75 22.29
CA SER A 137 15.19 0.08 22.06
C SER A 137 16.29 -0.18 23.11
N ARG A 138 17.55 0.05 22.76
CA ARG A 138 18.69 -0.16 23.66
C ARG A 138 18.98 1.08 24.51
N THR A 139 17.95 1.62 25.14
CA THR A 139 18.03 2.79 26.03
C THR A 139 17.80 2.37 27.47
N GLU A 140 18.41 3.09 28.42
CA GLU A 140 18.22 2.82 29.84
C GLU A 140 16.74 2.81 30.25
N ASP A 141 15.98 3.84 29.87
CA ASP A 141 14.57 4.00 30.25
C ASP A 141 13.69 2.83 29.81
N GLU A 142 13.83 2.37 28.57
CA GLU A 142 12.98 1.31 28.01
C GLU A 142 13.33 -0.07 28.59
N ILE A 143 14.62 -0.38 28.71
CA ILE A 143 15.08 -1.65 29.30
C ILE A 143 14.69 -1.73 30.77
N VAL A 144 14.97 -0.68 31.56
CA VAL A 144 14.63 -0.65 32.99
C VAL A 144 13.12 -0.78 33.20
N SER A 145 12.31 -0.09 32.39
CA SER A 145 10.85 -0.18 32.48
C SER A 145 10.37 -1.60 32.22
N LYS A 146 10.88 -2.26 31.16
CA LYS A 146 10.46 -3.63 30.82
C LYS A 146 10.92 -4.66 31.84
N VAL A 147 12.15 -4.52 32.36
CA VAL A 147 12.67 -5.39 33.42
C VAL A 147 11.83 -5.26 34.69
N LYS A 148 11.44 -4.04 35.08
CA LYS A 148 10.57 -3.79 36.24
C LYS A 148 9.14 -4.34 36.05
N GLU A 149 8.61 -4.27 34.84
CA GLU A 149 7.32 -4.89 34.51
C GLU A 149 7.36 -6.40 34.72
N ILE A 150 8.41 -7.07 34.23
CA ILE A 150 8.58 -8.52 34.33
C ILE A 150 8.97 -8.95 35.76
N SER A 151 9.69 -8.10 36.50
CA SER A 151 10.09 -8.40 37.88
C SER A 151 8.92 -8.37 38.87
N ASP A 152 7.77 -7.81 38.50
CA ASP A 152 6.58 -7.83 39.34
C ASP A 152 6.23 -9.28 39.76
N PRO A 153 5.99 -9.56 41.06
CA PRO A 153 5.66 -10.91 41.53
C PRO A 153 4.36 -11.48 40.94
N THR A 154 3.46 -10.62 40.48
CA THR A 154 2.20 -10.97 39.83
C THR A 154 2.33 -11.11 38.32
N TRP A 155 3.48 -10.76 37.76
CA TRP A 155 3.75 -10.98 36.35
C TRP A 155 3.75 -12.48 36.05
N THR A 156 2.91 -12.86 35.09
CA THR A 156 2.93 -14.17 34.46
C THR A 156 3.16 -13.96 32.97
N PRO A 157 3.88 -14.87 32.29
CA PRO A 157 3.93 -14.83 30.84
C PRO A 157 2.50 -14.83 30.29
N PRO A 158 2.23 -14.11 29.17
CA PRO A 158 0.92 -14.13 28.55
C PRO A 158 0.47 -15.58 28.32
N PRO A 159 -0.80 -15.94 28.63
CA PRO A 159 -1.29 -17.28 28.36
C PRO A 159 -1.21 -17.56 26.87
N GLU A 160 -0.64 -18.72 26.50
CA GLU A 160 -0.61 -19.17 25.11
C GLU A 160 -2.05 -19.45 24.63
N ALA A 161 -2.52 -18.64 23.69
CA ALA A 161 -3.78 -18.80 22.98
C ALA A 161 -3.68 -19.85 21.87
N THR A 162 -2.46 -20.29 21.56
CA THR A 162 -2.19 -21.38 20.61
C THR A 162 -2.37 -22.75 21.26
N LEU A 163 -3.06 -23.66 20.58
CA LEU A 163 -3.21 -25.05 21.03
C LEU A 163 -1.95 -25.84 20.73
N VAL A 164 -1.50 -26.69 21.65
CA VAL A 164 -0.40 -27.64 21.39
C VAL A 164 -0.98 -28.96 20.89
N LEU A 165 -0.60 -29.34 19.67
CA LEU A 165 -1.02 -30.61 19.09
C LEU A 165 0.12 -31.62 19.10
N THR A 166 -0.23 -32.85 19.49
CA THR A 166 0.62 -34.03 19.48
C THR A 166 -0.06 -35.13 18.67
N GLN A 167 0.63 -36.24 18.41
CA GLN A 167 0.01 -37.40 17.75
C GLN A 167 -1.30 -37.86 18.40
N ASP A 168 -1.41 -37.73 19.73
CA ASP A 168 -2.55 -38.23 20.50
C ASP A 168 -3.82 -37.40 20.34
N ASN A 169 -3.70 -36.08 20.09
CA ASN A 169 -4.85 -35.17 20.08
C ASN A 169 -5.12 -34.52 18.71
N PHE A 170 -4.18 -34.62 17.76
CA PHE A 170 -4.22 -33.87 16.51
C PHE A 170 -5.50 -34.12 15.72
N ASP A 171 -5.82 -35.39 15.48
CA ASP A 171 -6.92 -35.78 14.58
C ASP A 171 -8.28 -35.39 15.16
N ASP A 172 -8.45 -35.38 16.47
CA ASP A 172 -9.71 -35.00 17.13
C ASP A 172 -9.90 -33.48 17.11
N VAL A 173 -8.86 -32.73 17.53
CA VAL A 173 -8.91 -31.25 17.57
C VAL A 173 -9.15 -30.67 16.18
N VAL A 174 -8.51 -31.24 15.15
CA VAL A 174 -8.58 -30.73 13.78
C VAL A 174 -9.88 -31.11 13.06
N LYS A 175 -10.55 -32.19 13.48
CA LYS A 175 -11.88 -32.57 12.94
C LYS A 175 -13.02 -31.77 13.56
N ASP A 176 -12.93 -31.47 14.85
CA ASP A 176 -13.94 -30.70 15.58
C ASP A 176 -13.96 -29.22 15.18
N ALA A 177 -12.83 -28.68 14.73
CA ALA A 177 -12.75 -27.32 14.22
C ALA A 177 -13.29 -27.21 12.78
N ASP A 178 -14.21 -26.27 12.55
CA ASP A 178 -14.66 -25.89 11.20
C ASP A 178 -13.48 -25.42 10.33
N ILE A 179 -12.59 -24.63 10.94
CA ILE A 179 -11.32 -24.19 10.38
C ILE A 179 -10.30 -24.00 11.51
N ILE A 180 -9.09 -24.51 11.34
CA ILE A 180 -7.95 -24.36 12.28
C ILE A 180 -6.67 -24.14 11.47
N LEU A 181 -5.82 -23.22 11.91
CA LEU A 181 -4.47 -23.05 11.36
C LEU A 181 -3.48 -23.77 12.27
N VAL A 182 -2.60 -24.58 11.69
CA VAL A 182 -1.58 -25.33 12.42
C VAL A 182 -0.19 -24.94 11.93
N GLU A 183 0.68 -24.54 12.85
CA GLU A 183 2.11 -24.33 12.64
C GLU A 183 2.91 -25.60 12.96
N PHE A 184 3.65 -26.09 11.98
CA PHE A 184 4.70 -27.09 12.18
C PHE A 184 6.04 -26.36 12.32
N TYR A 185 6.60 -26.37 13.53
CA TYR A 185 7.80 -25.62 13.88
C TYR A 185 8.91 -26.53 14.40
N ALA A 186 10.11 -25.95 14.52
CA ALA A 186 11.22 -26.53 15.26
C ALA A 186 11.67 -25.55 16.35
N PRO A 187 11.95 -26.01 17.59
CA PRO A 187 12.27 -25.12 18.72
C PRO A 187 13.49 -24.23 18.48
N TRP A 188 14.47 -24.68 17.70
CA TRP A 188 15.70 -23.96 17.36
C TRP A 188 15.59 -23.09 16.10
N CYS A 189 14.45 -23.09 15.40
CA CYS A 189 14.30 -22.38 14.14
C CYS A 189 14.02 -20.88 14.35
N GLY A 190 14.96 -20.02 13.95
CA GLY A 190 14.81 -18.56 14.06
C GLY A 190 13.61 -17.98 13.29
N HIS A 191 13.17 -18.62 12.21
CA HIS A 191 11.96 -18.18 11.48
C HIS A 191 10.68 -18.48 12.25
N CYS A 192 10.64 -19.58 13.01
CA CYS A 192 9.51 -19.92 13.88
C CYS A 192 9.46 -18.97 15.07
N LYS A 193 10.61 -18.60 15.64
CA LYS A 193 10.69 -17.64 16.76
C LYS A 193 10.18 -16.27 16.40
N ARG A 194 10.51 -15.78 15.19
CA ARG A 194 9.96 -14.51 14.68
C ARG A 194 8.46 -14.59 14.41
N LEU A 195 7.94 -15.76 14.06
CA LEU A 195 6.50 -15.97 13.82
C LEU A 195 5.72 -16.08 15.14
N ALA A 196 6.26 -16.76 16.15
CA ALA A 196 5.61 -17.03 17.42
C ALA A 196 4.85 -15.83 18.03
N PRO A 197 5.44 -14.62 18.18
CA PRO A 197 4.71 -13.49 18.77
C PRO A 197 3.55 -12.99 17.89
N GLU A 198 3.68 -13.03 16.56
CA GLU A 198 2.63 -12.63 15.62
C GLU A 198 1.52 -13.68 15.54
N TYR A 199 1.91 -14.96 15.61
CA TYR A 199 1.01 -16.12 15.62
C TYR A 199 0.16 -16.15 16.90
N GLU A 200 0.77 -15.87 18.05
CA GLU A 200 0.12 -15.80 19.35
C GLU A 200 -0.88 -14.63 19.42
N LYS A 201 -0.48 -13.43 18.97
CA LYS A 201 -1.41 -12.29 18.84
C LYS A 201 -2.58 -12.60 17.89
N ALA A 202 -2.33 -13.32 16.80
CA ALA A 202 -3.37 -13.72 15.87
C ALA A 202 -4.33 -14.74 16.51
N ALA A 203 -3.81 -15.70 17.28
CA ALA A 203 -4.60 -16.68 18.01
C ALA A 203 -5.54 -16.02 19.04
N GLN A 204 -5.05 -15.02 19.76
CA GLN A 204 -5.85 -14.21 20.70
C GLN A 204 -6.96 -13.41 20.02
N GLU A 205 -6.76 -12.98 18.77
CA GLU A 205 -7.78 -12.22 18.03
C GLU A 205 -8.82 -13.15 17.39
N LEU A 206 -8.35 -14.26 16.80
CA LEU A 206 -9.18 -15.24 16.12
C LEU A 206 -10.05 -16.07 17.07
N SER A 207 -9.60 -16.28 18.32
CA SER A 207 -10.41 -16.93 19.36
C SER A 207 -11.62 -16.11 19.80
N LYS A 208 -11.63 -14.79 19.57
CA LYS A 208 -12.76 -13.89 19.90
C LYS A 208 -13.87 -13.90 18.84
N ARG A 209 -13.67 -14.60 17.72
CA ARG A 209 -14.63 -14.65 16.60
C ARG A 209 -15.80 -15.58 16.88
N THR A 210 -16.82 -15.49 16.03
CA THR A 210 -18.01 -16.35 16.12
C THR A 210 -18.31 -16.95 14.74
N PRO A 211 -18.06 -18.26 14.53
CA PRO A 211 -17.37 -19.19 15.44
C PRO A 211 -15.87 -18.85 15.58
N PRO A 212 -15.23 -19.25 16.69
CA PRO A 212 -13.80 -19.03 16.91
C PRO A 212 -12.97 -19.80 15.89
N ILE A 213 -11.82 -19.25 15.52
CA ILE A 213 -10.83 -19.93 14.68
C ILE A 213 -9.61 -20.24 15.53
N PRO A 214 -9.41 -21.50 15.94
CA PRO A 214 -8.24 -21.87 16.73
C PRO A 214 -6.96 -21.79 15.88
N LEU A 215 -5.87 -21.42 16.54
CA LEU A 215 -4.51 -21.58 16.03
C LEU A 215 -3.81 -22.63 16.88
N ALA A 216 -2.97 -23.44 16.26
CA ALA A 216 -2.29 -24.53 16.93
C ALA A 216 -0.85 -24.69 16.45
N LYS A 217 -0.02 -25.32 17.27
CA LYS A 217 1.39 -25.59 16.97
C LYS A 217 1.73 -27.05 17.22
N VAL A 218 2.60 -27.60 16.38
CA VAL A 218 3.17 -28.94 16.45
C VAL A 218 4.68 -28.79 16.39
N ASP A 219 5.38 -29.28 17.40
CA ASP A 219 6.82 -29.46 17.33
C ASP A 219 7.10 -30.63 16.37
N ALA A 220 7.44 -30.30 15.13
CA ALA A 220 7.67 -31.28 14.08
C ALA A 220 9.00 -32.05 14.27
N THR A 221 9.86 -31.61 15.20
CA THR A 221 11.09 -32.33 15.56
C THR A 221 10.83 -33.44 16.57
N ALA A 222 9.83 -33.26 17.44
CA ALA A 222 9.34 -34.30 18.34
C ALA A 222 8.29 -35.19 17.65
N GLU A 223 7.33 -34.59 16.95
CA GLU A 223 6.18 -35.25 16.31
C GLU A 223 6.48 -35.66 14.85
N THR A 224 7.55 -36.44 14.67
CA THR A 224 8.10 -36.75 13.34
C THR A 224 7.11 -37.48 12.42
N GLU A 225 6.17 -38.27 12.95
CA GLU A 225 5.14 -38.95 12.16
C GLU A 225 4.07 -37.98 11.64
N LEU A 226 3.69 -36.95 12.41
CA LEU A 226 2.81 -35.88 11.93
C LEU A 226 3.52 -35.05 10.85
N ALA A 227 4.81 -34.74 11.05
CA ALA A 227 5.61 -34.03 10.05
C ALA A 227 5.66 -34.77 8.72
N LYS A 228 5.89 -36.10 8.75
CA LYS A 228 5.83 -36.96 7.55
C LYS A 228 4.43 -37.02 6.93
N LYS A 229 3.39 -37.21 7.75
CA LYS A 229 1.98 -37.31 7.31
C LYS A 229 1.55 -36.08 6.48
N PHE A 230 2.07 -34.91 6.82
CA PHE A 230 1.70 -33.65 6.16
C PHE A 230 2.80 -33.08 5.25
N ASP A 231 3.82 -33.86 4.91
CA ASP A 231 4.90 -33.48 3.99
C ASP A 231 5.61 -32.17 4.43
N VAL A 232 5.93 -32.08 5.72
CA VAL A 232 6.67 -30.95 6.29
C VAL A 232 8.15 -31.12 5.94
N THR A 233 8.64 -30.30 5.00
CA THR A 233 10.02 -30.33 4.50
C THR A 233 10.88 -29.16 4.99
N GLY A 234 10.30 -28.21 5.73
CA GLY A 234 10.99 -27.06 6.31
C GLY A 234 10.15 -26.32 7.34
N TYR A 235 10.77 -25.38 8.07
CA TYR A 235 10.15 -24.70 9.21
C TYR A 235 10.21 -23.16 9.07
N PRO A 236 9.16 -22.42 9.51
CA PRO A 236 7.83 -22.94 9.85
C PRO A 236 7.05 -23.34 8.59
N THR A 237 6.31 -24.44 8.67
CA THR A 237 5.29 -24.82 7.68
C THR A 237 3.91 -24.59 8.30
N LEU A 238 3.07 -23.82 7.63
CA LEU A 238 1.72 -23.51 8.07
C LEU A 238 0.70 -24.27 7.21
N LYS A 239 -0.28 -24.92 7.85
CA LYS A 239 -1.37 -25.61 7.15
C LYS A 239 -2.71 -25.24 7.74
N ILE A 240 -3.67 -24.97 6.87
CA ILE A 240 -5.08 -24.80 7.23
C ILE A 240 -5.73 -26.17 7.19
N PHE A 241 -6.51 -26.49 8.21
CA PHE A 241 -7.40 -27.63 8.18
C PHE A 241 -8.84 -27.18 8.24
N ARG A 242 -9.69 -27.80 7.42
CA ARG A 242 -11.14 -27.59 7.44
C ARG A 242 -11.86 -28.90 7.62
N LYS A 243 -12.53 -29.07 8.76
CA LYS A 243 -13.22 -30.33 9.08
C LYS A 243 -12.30 -31.54 8.84
N GLY A 244 -11.07 -31.46 9.32
CA GLY A 244 -10.05 -32.51 9.13
C GLY A 244 -9.24 -32.46 7.83
N LYS A 245 -9.64 -31.69 6.80
CA LYS A 245 -8.94 -31.70 5.49
C LYS A 245 -7.81 -30.67 5.42
N PRO A 246 -6.56 -31.06 5.11
CA PRO A 246 -5.42 -30.17 5.04
C PRO A 246 -5.36 -29.34 3.75
N TYR A 247 -4.87 -28.11 3.87
CA TYR A 247 -4.56 -27.17 2.79
C TYR A 247 -3.29 -26.41 3.16
N ASP A 248 -2.43 -26.13 2.18
CA ASP A 248 -1.23 -25.33 2.43
C ASP A 248 -1.61 -23.86 2.67
N TYR A 249 -0.98 -23.25 3.68
CA TYR A 249 -1.09 -21.82 3.92
C TYR A 249 0.07 -21.08 3.27
N SER A 250 -0.22 -20.29 2.25
CA SER A 250 0.73 -19.40 1.56
C SER A 250 0.52 -17.92 1.86
N GLY A 251 -0.30 -17.60 2.88
CA GLY A 251 -0.60 -16.23 3.29
C GLY A 251 0.54 -15.55 4.07
N PRO A 252 0.39 -14.26 4.40
CA PRO A 252 1.39 -13.51 5.16
C PRO A 252 1.54 -14.08 6.58
N ARG A 253 2.72 -13.89 7.17
CA ARG A 253 3.11 -14.48 8.47
C ARG A 253 3.02 -13.48 9.63
N GLU A 254 2.62 -12.25 9.35
CA GLU A 254 2.35 -11.21 10.32
C GLU A 254 0.90 -11.33 10.83
N LYS A 255 0.64 -10.82 12.04
CA LYS A 255 -0.68 -10.87 12.68
C LYS A 255 -1.80 -10.47 11.73
N TYR A 256 -1.64 -9.34 11.03
CA TYR A 256 -2.66 -8.83 10.11
C TYR A 256 -2.98 -9.81 8.98
N GLY A 257 -1.98 -10.49 8.41
CA GLY A 257 -2.20 -11.50 7.38
C GLY A 257 -2.89 -12.74 7.94
N ILE A 258 -2.47 -13.20 9.11
CA ILE A 258 -3.02 -14.40 9.74
C ILE A 258 -4.47 -14.18 10.17
N VAL A 259 -4.82 -13.03 10.75
CA VAL A 259 -6.22 -12.72 11.14
C VAL A 259 -7.16 -12.55 9.94
N THR A 260 -6.65 -12.50 8.71
CA THR A 260 -7.48 -12.54 7.50
C THR A 260 -7.88 -13.95 7.08
N LEU A 261 -7.61 -14.97 7.91
CA LEU A 261 -8.02 -16.36 7.69
C LEU A 261 -9.52 -16.56 7.39
N ASP A 262 -10.37 -15.69 7.92
CA ASP A 262 -11.82 -15.64 7.63
C ASP A 262 -12.10 -15.57 6.13
N LEU A 263 -11.21 -14.93 5.36
CA LEU A 263 -11.35 -14.77 3.94
C LEU A 263 -11.52 -16.09 3.22
N PHE A 264 -10.82 -17.11 3.67
CA PHE A 264 -10.79 -18.34 2.91
C PHE A 264 -12.07 -19.17 3.06
N ARG A 265 -13.07 -18.76 3.87
CA ARG A 265 -14.33 -19.52 4.08
C ARG A 265 -15.17 -19.64 2.79
N ASP A 266 -15.18 -18.62 1.93
CA ASP A 266 -15.92 -18.58 0.66
C ASP A 266 -15.16 -17.77 -0.41
N GLU A 267 -15.00 -18.31 -1.63
CA GLU A 267 -14.30 -17.65 -2.74
C GLU A 267 -14.90 -16.28 -3.13
N SER A 268 -16.20 -16.10 -2.90
CA SER A 268 -16.94 -14.86 -3.13
C SER A 268 -16.50 -13.75 -2.16
N GLU A 269 -16.33 -14.11 -0.89
CA GLU A 269 -15.93 -13.19 0.18
C GLU A 269 -14.44 -12.83 0.07
N ILE A 270 -13.60 -13.75 -0.43
CA ILE A 270 -12.20 -13.45 -0.79
C ILE A 270 -12.15 -12.31 -1.79
N LYS A 271 -12.90 -12.38 -2.90
CA LYS A 271 -12.86 -11.36 -3.94
C LYS A 271 -13.33 -10.01 -3.41
N GLU A 272 -14.44 -10.00 -2.67
CA GLU A 272 -15.00 -8.75 -2.15
C GLU A 272 -14.12 -8.12 -1.06
N HIS A 273 -13.61 -8.91 -0.11
CA HIS A 273 -12.76 -8.37 0.95
C HIS A 273 -11.34 -8.05 0.47
N VAL A 274 -10.75 -8.79 -0.47
CA VAL A 274 -9.50 -8.40 -1.13
C VAL A 274 -9.71 -7.08 -1.86
N VAL A 275 -10.81 -6.90 -2.61
CA VAL A 275 -11.11 -5.62 -3.24
C VAL A 275 -11.32 -4.50 -2.20
N LYS A 276 -11.97 -4.80 -1.07
CA LYS A 276 -12.32 -3.83 -0.02
C LYS A 276 -11.16 -3.46 0.92
N HIS A 277 -10.21 -4.35 1.17
CA HIS A 277 -9.13 -4.17 2.16
C HIS A 277 -7.72 -4.25 1.58
N ALA A 278 -7.52 -4.70 0.32
CA ALA A 278 -6.21 -4.63 -0.34
C ALA A 278 -5.89 -3.22 -0.86
N LEU A 279 -6.85 -2.29 -0.78
CA LEU A 279 -6.59 -0.88 -1.04
C LEU A 279 -6.20 -0.23 0.28
N PRO A 280 -4.97 0.27 0.43
CA PRO A 280 -4.68 1.15 1.54
C PRO A 280 -5.64 2.34 1.47
N LEU A 281 -6.09 2.83 2.62
CA LEU A 281 -7.09 3.91 2.74
C LEU A 281 -6.78 5.12 1.82
N VAL A 282 -5.49 5.36 1.57
CA VAL A 282 -5.00 6.18 0.47
C VAL A 282 -3.95 5.37 -0.29
N GLY A 283 -4.25 4.97 -1.52
CA GLY A 283 -3.34 4.18 -2.36
C GLY A 283 -2.72 4.94 -3.52
N HIS A 284 -1.64 4.40 -4.09
CA HIS A 284 -1.06 4.91 -5.33
C HIS A 284 -1.90 4.41 -6.51
N ARG A 285 -2.61 5.34 -7.15
CA ARG A 285 -3.33 5.12 -8.40
C ARG A 285 -2.38 5.30 -9.59
N LYS A 286 -2.25 4.26 -10.39
CA LYS A 286 -1.40 4.18 -11.59
C LYS A 286 -2.23 3.76 -12.79
N PRO A 287 -1.85 4.15 -14.03
CA PRO A 287 -2.60 3.74 -15.22
C PRO A 287 -2.82 2.21 -15.30
N SER A 288 -1.85 1.42 -14.82
CA SER A 288 -1.91 -0.05 -14.80
C SER A 288 -2.90 -0.65 -13.79
N ASN A 289 -3.28 0.09 -12.75
CA ASN A 289 -4.16 -0.39 -11.68
C ASN A 289 -5.49 0.35 -11.59
N ASP A 290 -5.64 1.50 -12.25
CA ASP A 290 -6.79 2.39 -12.15
C ASP A 290 -8.12 1.66 -12.38
N ALA A 291 -8.26 1.02 -13.55
CA ALA A 291 -9.48 0.31 -13.93
C ALA A 291 -9.87 -0.85 -13.00
N LYS A 292 -8.90 -1.43 -12.27
CA LYS A 292 -9.13 -2.58 -11.38
C LYS A 292 -9.36 -2.17 -9.94
N ARG A 293 -8.68 -1.12 -9.48
CA ARG A 293 -8.58 -0.74 -8.06
C ARG A 293 -9.33 0.53 -7.71
N TYR A 294 -9.48 1.44 -8.67
CA TYR A 294 -10.05 2.77 -8.44
C TYR A 294 -11.27 3.00 -9.34
N ALA A 295 -12.06 1.95 -9.60
CA ALA A 295 -13.31 2.06 -10.35
C ALA A 295 -14.47 2.63 -9.51
N LYS A 296 -14.44 2.47 -8.18
CA LYS A 296 -15.46 3.00 -7.27
C LYS A 296 -15.40 4.53 -7.25
N ARG A 297 -16.57 5.15 -7.19
CA ARG A 297 -16.78 6.60 -7.13
C ARG A 297 -17.66 6.92 -5.90
N PRO A 298 -17.62 8.15 -5.37
CA PRO A 298 -16.71 9.24 -5.70
C PRO A 298 -15.24 8.91 -5.36
N LEU A 299 -14.32 9.32 -6.24
CA LEU A 299 -12.87 9.16 -6.06
C LEU A 299 -12.22 10.53 -5.88
N VAL A 300 -11.60 10.75 -4.72
CA VAL A 300 -10.77 11.91 -4.42
C VAL A 300 -9.33 11.57 -4.80
N VAL A 301 -8.74 12.35 -5.70
CA VAL A 301 -7.38 12.15 -6.20
C VAL A 301 -6.54 13.38 -5.89
N VAL A 302 -5.37 13.15 -5.30
CA VAL A 302 -4.34 14.17 -5.07
C VAL A 302 -3.16 13.86 -5.99
N TYR A 303 -2.77 14.84 -6.80
CA TYR A 303 -1.71 14.75 -7.80
C TYR A 303 -0.49 15.54 -7.33
N TYR A 304 0.65 14.87 -7.34
CA TYR A 304 1.98 15.41 -7.06
C TYR A 304 3.01 14.37 -7.56
N THR A 305 4.31 14.61 -7.40
CA THR A 305 5.32 13.58 -7.72
C THR A 305 5.22 12.40 -6.74
N VAL A 306 4.78 11.22 -7.22
CA VAL A 306 4.57 10.03 -6.38
C VAL A 306 5.64 8.98 -6.66
N ASP A 307 6.72 9.03 -5.90
CA ASP A 307 7.79 8.03 -5.95
C ASP A 307 8.03 7.37 -4.58
N PHE A 308 7.94 6.04 -4.55
CA PHE A 308 8.17 5.20 -3.37
C PHE A 308 9.58 4.59 -3.33
N SER A 309 10.48 4.99 -4.25
CA SER A 309 11.89 4.66 -4.18
C SER A 309 12.54 5.19 -2.90
N PHE A 310 13.69 4.65 -2.52
CA PHE A 310 14.34 4.91 -1.24
C PHE A 310 14.57 6.41 -0.97
N ASP A 311 14.92 7.15 -2.02
CA ASP A 311 15.29 8.57 -1.94
C ASP A 311 14.07 9.50 -1.83
N TYR A 312 12.93 9.12 -2.43
CA TYR A 312 11.76 10.00 -2.56
C TYR A 312 10.56 9.57 -1.68
N ARG A 313 10.62 8.37 -1.07
CA ARG A 313 9.53 7.83 -0.22
C ARG A 313 9.11 8.74 0.93
N VAL A 314 10.03 9.54 1.50
CA VAL A 314 9.73 10.40 2.65
C VAL A 314 8.79 11.53 2.23
N ALA A 315 9.11 12.22 1.12
CA ALA A 315 8.25 13.27 0.56
C ALA A 315 6.90 12.69 0.11
N THR A 316 6.92 11.53 -0.54
CA THR A 316 5.68 10.84 -0.95
C THR A 316 4.79 10.50 0.23
N GLN A 317 5.36 9.99 1.33
CA GLN A 317 4.60 9.64 2.53
C GLN A 317 4.13 10.86 3.31
N TYR A 318 4.88 11.97 3.28
CA TYR A 318 4.46 13.23 3.91
C TYR A 318 3.10 13.70 3.35
N TRP A 319 3.01 13.88 2.03
CA TRP A 319 1.76 14.31 1.38
C TRP A 319 0.66 13.26 1.50
N ARG A 320 0.98 11.98 1.30
CA ARG A 320 0.04 10.89 1.50
C ARG A 320 -0.51 10.85 2.93
N GLY A 321 0.29 11.21 3.93
CA GLY A 321 -0.12 11.32 5.33
C GLY A 321 -1.20 12.39 5.52
N LYS A 322 -1.05 13.56 4.88
CA LYS A 322 -2.05 14.64 4.90
C LYS A 322 -3.38 14.20 4.29
N VAL A 323 -3.34 13.44 3.19
CA VAL A 323 -4.55 12.85 2.59
C VAL A 323 -5.18 11.81 3.52
N LEU A 324 -4.36 10.99 4.19
CA LEU A 324 -4.83 9.94 5.11
C LEU A 324 -5.59 10.52 6.31
N GLU A 325 -5.16 11.67 6.84
CA GLU A 325 -5.87 12.37 7.92
C GLU A 325 -7.31 12.71 7.52
N VAL A 326 -7.53 13.12 6.27
CA VAL A 326 -8.87 13.45 5.76
C VAL A 326 -9.65 12.19 5.40
N ALA A 327 -9.01 11.21 4.74
CA ALA A 327 -9.65 10.00 4.26
C ALA A 327 -10.34 9.19 5.38
N LYS A 328 -9.81 9.23 6.60
CA LYS A 328 -10.40 8.58 7.79
C LYS A 328 -11.80 9.08 8.12
N ASP A 329 -12.11 10.34 7.79
CA ASP A 329 -13.38 10.99 8.14
C ASP A 329 -14.44 10.87 7.04
N PHE A 330 -14.07 10.34 5.88
CA PHE A 330 -14.96 10.16 4.72
C PHE A 330 -14.86 8.72 4.17
N PRO A 331 -15.19 7.69 4.98
CA PRO A 331 -15.11 6.28 4.55
C PRO A 331 -16.03 5.93 3.37
N GLU A 332 -17.02 6.78 3.07
CA GLU A 332 -17.87 6.65 1.89
C GLU A 332 -17.15 6.92 0.56
N TYR A 333 -16.04 7.68 0.58
CA TYR A 333 -15.28 8.06 -0.62
C TYR A 333 -13.99 7.26 -0.74
N VAL A 334 -13.53 7.06 -1.97
CA VAL A 334 -12.21 6.46 -2.23
C VAL A 334 -11.19 7.57 -2.31
N PHE A 335 -10.03 7.40 -1.67
CA PHE A 335 -8.92 8.35 -1.76
C PHE A 335 -7.71 7.70 -2.42
N ALA A 336 -7.03 8.46 -3.27
CA ALA A 336 -5.82 8.03 -3.94
C ALA A 336 -4.83 9.18 -4.12
N VAL A 337 -3.54 8.82 -4.20
CA VAL A 337 -2.49 9.70 -4.71
C VAL A 337 -2.09 9.20 -6.10
N SER A 338 -1.88 10.12 -7.03
CA SER A 338 -1.46 9.79 -8.40
C SER A 338 -0.25 10.62 -8.77
N ASP A 339 0.67 10.03 -9.50
CA ASP A 339 1.78 10.77 -10.07
C ASP A 339 1.27 11.77 -11.13
N GLU A 340 1.74 13.01 -11.08
CA GLU A 340 1.28 14.05 -11.98
C GLU A 340 1.72 13.84 -13.44
N GLU A 341 2.86 13.21 -13.69
CA GLU A 341 3.34 12.93 -15.04
C GLU A 341 2.48 11.85 -15.69
N ASP A 342 2.20 10.77 -14.95
CA ASP A 342 1.33 9.67 -15.36
C ASP A 342 -0.10 10.14 -15.73
N TYR A 343 -0.57 11.23 -15.12
CA TYR A 343 -1.94 11.76 -15.26
C TYR A 343 -2.02 13.18 -15.83
N SER A 344 -0.96 13.68 -16.47
CA SER A 344 -0.89 14.99 -17.13
C SER A 344 -2.12 15.36 -17.96
N SER A 345 -2.59 14.43 -18.81
CA SER A 345 -3.80 14.65 -19.63
C SER A 345 -5.09 14.85 -18.81
N GLU A 346 -5.23 14.17 -17.67
CA GLU A 346 -6.37 14.31 -16.77
C GLU A 346 -6.31 15.64 -16.01
N ILE A 347 -5.12 16.02 -15.52
CA ILE A 347 -4.86 17.30 -14.85
C ILE A 347 -5.20 18.47 -15.78
N LYS A 348 -4.77 18.38 -17.04
CA LYS A 348 -5.09 19.38 -18.06
C LYS A 348 -6.59 19.47 -18.37
N ASP A 349 -7.28 18.33 -18.46
CA ASP A 349 -8.73 18.28 -18.65
C ASP A 349 -9.49 18.86 -17.44
N LEU A 350 -8.91 18.76 -16.24
CA LEU A 350 -9.40 19.38 -15.00
C LEU A 350 -9.16 20.90 -14.97
N GLY A 351 -8.39 21.45 -15.91
CA GLY A 351 -8.04 22.87 -15.96
C GLY A 351 -7.00 23.28 -14.92
N LEU A 352 -6.28 22.31 -14.37
CA LEU A 352 -5.21 22.50 -13.40
C LEU A 352 -3.86 22.68 -14.10
N LEU A 353 -2.88 23.29 -13.41
CA LEU A 353 -1.55 23.54 -13.94
C LEU A 353 -0.58 22.45 -13.51
N GLU A 354 0.25 21.99 -14.44
CA GLU A 354 1.46 21.19 -14.17
C GLU A 354 2.57 22.16 -13.73
N SER A 355 2.64 22.50 -12.45
CA SER A 355 3.71 23.37 -11.93
C SER A 355 4.84 22.59 -11.29
N GLY A 356 4.65 21.32 -10.92
CA GLY A 356 5.60 20.49 -10.18
C GLY A 356 5.86 20.95 -8.73
N GLU A 357 5.37 22.13 -8.36
CA GLU A 357 5.45 22.71 -7.02
C GLU A 357 4.10 22.69 -6.30
N ASP A 358 2.99 22.77 -7.03
CA ASP A 358 1.64 22.82 -6.47
C ASP A 358 0.99 21.43 -6.44
N ILE A 359 0.26 21.16 -5.35
CA ILE A 359 -0.51 19.93 -5.21
C ILE A 359 -1.89 20.14 -5.78
N ASN A 360 -2.19 19.36 -6.81
CA ASN A 360 -3.46 19.39 -7.48
C ASN A 360 -4.43 18.40 -6.85
N VAL A 361 -5.70 18.77 -6.69
CA VAL A 361 -6.73 17.90 -6.12
C VAL A 361 -7.97 17.89 -6.98
N ALA A 362 -8.53 16.70 -7.20
CA ALA A 362 -9.80 16.54 -7.90
C ALA A 362 -10.71 15.49 -7.27
N ILE A 363 -12.01 15.63 -7.51
CA ILE A 363 -13.03 14.62 -7.21
C ILE A 363 -13.65 14.16 -8.53
N LEU A 364 -13.58 12.86 -8.78
CA LEU A 364 -14.29 12.19 -9.87
C LEU A 364 -15.57 11.58 -9.30
N ASP A 365 -16.72 12.11 -9.72
CA ASP A 365 -18.04 11.73 -9.21
C ASP A 365 -18.63 10.50 -9.93
N GLU A 366 -19.65 9.88 -9.33
CA GLU A 366 -20.41 8.76 -9.90
C GLU A 366 -21.08 9.14 -11.23
N GLY A 367 -21.52 10.39 -11.38
CA GLY A 367 -22.18 10.89 -12.60
C GLY A 367 -21.22 11.26 -13.74
N GLY A 368 -19.93 10.93 -13.64
CA GLY A 368 -18.90 11.32 -14.62
C GLY A 368 -18.48 12.79 -14.54
N LYS A 369 -19.09 13.57 -13.64
CA LYS A 369 -18.69 14.95 -13.34
C LYS A 369 -17.33 14.96 -12.64
N LYS A 370 -16.52 15.95 -12.97
CA LYS A 370 -15.22 16.18 -12.34
C LYS A 370 -15.25 17.49 -11.58
N TYR A 371 -14.56 17.58 -10.46
CA TYR A 371 -14.43 18.79 -9.66
C TYR A 371 -12.96 18.98 -9.34
N ALA A 372 -12.45 20.20 -9.49
CA ALA A 372 -11.08 20.52 -9.13
C ALA A 372 -11.09 21.47 -7.93
N MET A 373 -10.12 21.29 -7.03
CA MET A 373 -9.88 22.24 -5.95
C MET A 373 -9.23 23.50 -6.53
N GLU A 374 -9.59 24.67 -5.99
CA GLU A 374 -8.97 25.92 -6.41
C GLU A 374 -7.48 25.92 -6.00
N PRO A 375 -6.59 26.56 -6.78
CA PRO A 375 -5.17 26.63 -6.42
C PRO A 375 -4.97 27.42 -5.12
N GLU A 376 -4.67 26.72 -4.04
CA GLU A 376 -4.32 27.26 -2.72
C GLU A 376 -3.25 26.37 -2.07
N GLU A 377 -2.63 26.85 -0.99
CA GLU A 377 -1.66 26.05 -0.24
C GLU A 377 -2.33 24.75 0.25
N PHE A 378 -1.76 23.62 -0.15
CA PHE A 378 -2.36 22.32 0.15
C PHE A 378 -2.03 21.88 1.58
N ASP A 379 -3.06 21.67 2.38
CA ASP A 379 -3.00 20.98 3.65
C ASP A 379 -4.26 20.11 3.89
N SER A 380 -4.29 19.42 5.03
CA SER A 380 -5.40 18.55 5.41
C SER A 380 -6.72 19.31 5.65
N ASP A 381 -6.67 20.58 6.07
CA ASP A 381 -7.87 21.37 6.32
C ASP A 381 -8.49 21.87 5.01
N ALA A 382 -7.66 22.35 4.07
CA ALA A 382 -8.06 22.76 2.73
C ALA A 382 -8.69 21.56 1.97
N LEU A 383 -8.02 20.40 1.98
CA LEU A 383 -8.56 19.16 1.41
C LEU A 383 -9.90 18.77 2.06
N ARG A 384 -10.00 18.83 3.39
CA ARG A 384 -11.23 18.52 4.14
C ARG A 384 -12.37 19.46 3.77
N GLN A 385 -12.10 20.77 3.64
CA GLN A 385 -13.09 21.75 3.24
C GLN A 385 -13.60 21.50 1.82
N PHE A 386 -12.70 21.16 0.89
CA PHE A 386 -13.05 20.80 -0.47
C PHE A 386 -13.97 19.57 -0.53
N VAL A 387 -13.61 18.49 0.18
CA VAL A 387 -14.42 17.26 0.27
C VAL A 387 -15.78 17.53 0.94
N LEU A 388 -15.84 18.38 1.97
CA LEU A 388 -17.10 18.81 2.60
C LEU A 388 -17.96 19.65 1.66
N ALA A 389 -17.37 20.53 0.86
CA ALA A 389 -18.09 21.33 -0.13
C ALA A 389 -18.71 20.43 -1.21
N PHE A 390 -17.98 19.40 -1.66
CA PHE A 390 -18.49 18.38 -2.56
C PHE A 390 -19.68 17.64 -1.94
N LYS A 391 -19.51 17.12 -0.72
CA LYS A 391 -20.58 16.42 0.03
C LYS A 391 -21.84 17.26 0.22
N LYS A 392 -21.70 18.58 0.34
CA LYS A 392 -22.81 19.54 0.46
C LYS A 392 -23.39 20.01 -0.88
N GLY A 393 -22.89 19.50 -2.02
CA GLY A 393 -23.33 19.90 -3.36
C GLY A 393 -22.99 21.35 -3.71
N LYS A 394 -21.98 21.94 -3.06
CA LYS A 394 -21.61 23.35 -3.25
C LYS A 394 -20.60 23.58 -4.37
N LEU A 395 -19.91 22.53 -4.82
CA LEU A 395 -18.92 22.64 -5.88
C LEU A 395 -19.59 22.70 -7.26
N LYS A 396 -18.96 23.43 -8.18
CA LYS A 396 -19.32 23.43 -9.60
C LYS A 396 -18.46 22.42 -10.34
N PRO A 397 -19.05 21.59 -11.22
CA PRO A 397 -18.27 20.65 -12.00
C PRO A 397 -17.37 21.39 -13.01
N ILE A 398 -16.19 20.85 -13.23
CA ILE A 398 -15.32 21.23 -14.34
C ILE A 398 -15.98 20.76 -15.63
N VAL A 399 -16.02 21.69 -16.58
CA VAL A 399 -16.51 21.46 -17.92
C VAL A 399 -15.30 21.38 -18.84
N LYS A 400 -15.04 20.20 -19.40
CA LYS A 400 -14.00 20.04 -20.42
C LYS A 400 -14.33 20.95 -21.58
N SER A 401 -13.39 21.81 -21.95
CA SER A 401 -13.61 22.81 -22.98
C SER A 401 -12.31 23.18 -23.65
N GLN A 402 -12.32 23.22 -24.97
CA GLN A 402 -11.32 23.91 -25.75
C GLN A 402 -11.30 25.41 -25.39
N PRO A 403 -10.20 26.13 -25.68
CA PRO A 403 -10.13 27.56 -25.51
C PRO A 403 -11.26 28.26 -26.25
N VAL A 404 -11.87 29.26 -25.61
CA VAL A 404 -12.91 30.07 -26.24
C VAL A 404 -12.33 30.76 -27.48
N PRO A 405 -12.91 30.58 -28.68
CA PRO A 405 -12.36 31.14 -29.91
C PRO A 405 -12.26 32.67 -29.83
N LYS A 406 -11.05 33.22 -30.03
CA LYS A 406 -10.82 34.69 -30.04
C LYS A 406 -11.65 35.40 -31.11
N ASN A 407 -11.92 34.73 -32.23
CA ASN A 407 -12.77 35.22 -33.30
C ASN A 407 -13.86 34.20 -33.63
N ASN A 408 -15.10 34.55 -33.29
CA ASN A 408 -16.28 33.72 -33.53
C ASN A 408 -17.32 34.48 -34.39
N LYS A 409 -16.86 35.17 -35.44
CA LYS A 409 -17.70 35.99 -36.34
C LYS A 409 -18.09 35.29 -37.65
N GLY A 410 -17.74 34.01 -37.79
CA GLY A 410 -18.08 33.21 -38.98
C GLY A 410 -19.58 32.95 -39.15
N PRO A 411 -19.99 32.46 -40.34
CA PRO A 411 -21.39 32.09 -40.61
C PRO A 411 -21.89 30.92 -39.75
N VAL A 412 -20.97 30.09 -39.25
CA VAL A 412 -21.26 29.04 -38.26
C VAL A 412 -20.49 29.38 -36.99
N LYS A 413 -21.20 29.49 -35.87
CA LYS A 413 -20.62 29.76 -34.56
C LYS A 413 -19.92 28.53 -34.03
N VAL A 414 -18.68 28.68 -33.57
CA VAL A 414 -17.96 27.63 -32.87
C VAL A 414 -18.36 27.67 -31.40
N VAL A 415 -18.89 26.57 -30.90
CA VAL A 415 -19.26 26.38 -29.50
C VAL A 415 -18.22 25.45 -28.86
N VAL A 416 -17.78 25.81 -27.66
CA VAL A 416 -16.91 25.01 -26.80
C VAL A 416 -17.63 24.78 -25.47
N GLY A 417 -17.16 23.86 -24.63
CA GLY A 417 -17.85 23.50 -23.39
C GLY A 417 -18.19 24.71 -22.50
N LYS A 418 -17.24 25.65 -22.35
CA LYS A 418 -17.42 26.90 -21.58
C LYS A 418 -18.43 27.88 -22.19
N THR A 419 -18.76 27.77 -23.48
CA THR A 419 -19.72 28.64 -24.16
C THR A 419 -21.01 27.95 -24.56
N PHE A 420 -21.19 26.68 -24.21
CA PHE A 420 -22.39 25.92 -24.55
C PHE A 420 -23.64 26.59 -23.99
N ASP A 421 -23.70 26.82 -22.67
CA ASP A 421 -24.88 27.42 -22.04
C ASP A 421 -25.14 28.85 -22.52
N THR A 422 -24.09 29.64 -22.74
CA THR A 422 -24.25 31.05 -23.14
C THR A 422 -24.66 31.23 -24.60
N ILE A 423 -24.46 30.22 -25.45
CA ILE A 423 -24.82 30.27 -26.88
C ILE A 423 -26.05 29.40 -27.16
N VAL A 424 -26.00 28.12 -26.81
CA VAL A 424 -27.02 27.12 -27.16
C VAL A 424 -28.26 27.28 -26.28
N MET A 425 -28.06 27.55 -25.00
CA MET A 425 -29.15 27.69 -24.03
C MET A 425 -29.69 29.14 -23.91
N ASP A 426 -29.22 30.07 -24.75
CA ASP A 426 -29.72 31.46 -24.77
C ASP A 426 -31.17 31.52 -25.25
N THR A 427 -32.09 31.91 -24.36
CA THR A 427 -33.54 32.01 -24.64
C THR A 427 -33.90 33.13 -25.61
N LYS A 428 -32.93 33.93 -26.08
CA LYS A 428 -33.15 34.94 -27.12
C LYS A 428 -33.12 34.36 -28.52
N ASN A 429 -32.41 33.25 -28.73
CA ASN A 429 -32.07 32.72 -30.05
C ASN A 429 -32.54 31.27 -30.22
N ASP A 430 -33.12 30.96 -31.37
CA ASP A 430 -33.20 29.58 -31.89
C ASP A 430 -31.80 29.14 -32.32
N VAL A 431 -31.42 27.89 -32.01
CA VAL A 431 -30.04 27.42 -32.28
C VAL A 431 -30.08 26.07 -32.96
N LEU A 432 -29.51 25.96 -34.16
CA LEU A 432 -29.18 24.67 -34.77
C LEU A 432 -27.72 24.37 -34.42
N ILE A 433 -27.47 23.27 -33.71
CA ILE A 433 -26.12 22.85 -33.30
C ILE A 433 -25.76 21.48 -33.88
N GLU A 434 -24.60 21.42 -34.53
CA GLU A 434 -23.94 20.18 -34.96
C GLU A 434 -22.89 19.78 -33.91
N PHE A 435 -23.01 18.56 -33.40
CA PHE A 435 -21.96 17.87 -32.65
C PHE A 435 -21.17 16.97 -33.61
N TYR A 436 -19.87 17.24 -33.76
CA TYR A 436 -19.00 16.53 -34.68
C TYR A 436 -17.75 15.98 -33.99
N ALA A 437 -17.02 15.13 -34.72
CA ALA A 437 -15.69 14.66 -34.37
C ALA A 437 -14.70 14.97 -35.52
N PRO A 438 -13.47 15.47 -35.26
CA PRO A 438 -12.53 15.86 -36.32
C PRO A 438 -12.15 14.72 -37.29
N TRP A 439 -12.17 13.48 -36.81
CA TRP A 439 -11.81 12.28 -37.58
C TRP A 439 -13.01 11.65 -38.33
N CYS A 440 -14.23 12.11 -38.09
CA CYS A 440 -15.44 11.55 -38.67
C CYS A 440 -15.61 11.93 -40.15
N GLY A 441 -15.60 10.94 -41.04
CA GLY A 441 -15.72 11.15 -42.50
C GLY A 441 -17.07 11.76 -42.92
N HIS A 442 -18.17 11.39 -42.27
CA HIS A 442 -19.49 11.98 -42.54
C HIS A 442 -19.55 13.46 -42.12
N CYS A 443 -18.87 13.83 -41.04
CA CYS A 443 -18.77 15.19 -40.56
C CYS A 443 -18.00 16.07 -41.56
N LYS A 444 -16.86 15.56 -42.08
CA LYS A 444 -16.09 16.23 -43.13
C LYS A 444 -16.90 16.45 -44.41
N LYS A 445 -17.78 15.51 -44.78
CA LYS A 445 -18.69 15.67 -45.93
C LYS A 445 -19.80 16.71 -45.67
N LEU A 446 -20.28 16.82 -44.44
CA LEU A 446 -21.31 17.78 -44.04
C LEU A 446 -20.76 19.21 -43.88
N GLU A 447 -19.50 19.38 -43.50
CA GLU A 447 -18.88 20.70 -43.25
C GLU A 447 -19.13 21.76 -44.34
N PRO A 448 -18.95 21.51 -45.65
CA PRO A 448 -19.24 22.51 -46.69
C PRO A 448 -20.72 22.89 -46.73
N VAL A 449 -21.63 21.91 -46.61
CA VAL A 449 -23.08 22.11 -46.60
C VAL A 449 -23.50 22.92 -45.36
N TYR A 450 -22.99 22.57 -44.19
CA TYR A 450 -23.32 23.25 -42.93
C TYR A 450 -22.79 24.69 -42.91
N THR A 451 -21.62 24.92 -43.54
CA THR A 451 -21.09 26.27 -43.75
C THR A 451 -21.97 27.09 -44.70
N GLU A 452 -22.48 26.48 -45.77
CA GLU A 452 -23.42 27.12 -46.68
C GLU A 452 -24.75 27.45 -46.00
N LEU A 453 -25.27 26.53 -45.16
CA LEU A 453 -26.45 26.75 -44.32
C LEU A 453 -26.25 27.96 -43.40
N GLY A 454 -25.10 28.05 -42.72
CA GLY A 454 -24.74 29.21 -41.90
C GLY A 454 -24.69 30.52 -42.70
N LYS A 455 -24.22 30.49 -43.96
CA LYS A 455 -24.22 31.67 -44.84
C LYS A 455 -25.64 32.06 -45.23
N LYS A 456 -26.50 31.10 -45.55
CA LYS A 456 -27.91 31.30 -45.93
C LYS A 456 -28.68 32.03 -44.82
N TYR A 457 -28.54 31.60 -43.56
CA TYR A 457 -29.27 32.19 -42.43
C TYR A 457 -28.50 33.27 -41.66
N LYS A 458 -27.35 33.75 -42.16
CA LYS A 458 -26.51 34.74 -41.46
C LYS A 458 -27.25 36.02 -41.05
N ASN A 459 -28.27 36.41 -41.81
CA ASN A 459 -29.05 37.63 -41.59
C ASN A 459 -30.37 37.39 -40.84
N GLU A 460 -30.72 36.13 -40.55
CA GLU A 460 -31.96 35.83 -39.83
C GLU A 460 -31.79 36.21 -38.35
N LYS A 461 -32.66 37.10 -37.88
CA LYS A 461 -32.59 37.58 -36.50
C LYS A 461 -33.06 36.47 -35.57
N ASN A 462 -32.31 36.25 -34.50
CA ASN A 462 -32.61 35.24 -33.48
C ASN A 462 -32.42 33.79 -33.95
N LEU A 463 -31.70 33.53 -35.03
CA LEU A 463 -31.29 32.18 -35.42
C LEU A 463 -29.77 32.07 -35.43
N VAL A 464 -29.24 31.04 -34.78
CA VAL A 464 -27.80 30.78 -34.72
C VAL A 464 -27.53 29.39 -35.28
N ILE A 465 -26.66 29.31 -36.29
CA ILE A 465 -26.10 28.06 -36.78
C ILE A 465 -24.76 27.86 -36.07
N ALA A 466 -24.62 26.74 -35.35
CA ALA A 466 -23.49 26.46 -34.48
C ALA A 466 -22.93 25.05 -34.71
N LYS A 467 -21.64 24.88 -34.39
CA LYS A 467 -20.98 23.58 -34.35
C LYS A 467 -20.08 23.44 -33.13
N MET A 468 -19.98 22.23 -32.60
CA MET A 468 -19.15 21.88 -31.46
C MET A 468 -18.42 20.57 -31.72
N ASP A 469 -17.11 20.56 -31.47
CA ASP A 469 -16.33 19.33 -31.37
C ASP A 469 -16.67 18.63 -30.05
N ALA A 470 -17.55 17.64 -30.11
CA ALA A 470 -18.01 16.89 -28.94
C ALA A 470 -17.02 15.80 -28.49
N THR A 471 -15.85 15.68 -29.14
CA THR A 471 -14.75 14.85 -28.64
C THR A 471 -13.80 15.61 -27.72
N ALA A 472 -13.78 16.94 -27.83
CA ALA A 472 -12.90 17.84 -27.09
C ALA A 472 -13.63 18.77 -26.10
N ASN A 473 -14.96 18.69 -26.03
CA ASN A 473 -15.78 19.56 -25.20
C ASN A 473 -16.93 18.78 -24.56
N ASP A 474 -17.20 19.03 -23.28
CA ASP A 474 -18.37 18.49 -22.59
C ASP A 474 -19.65 19.22 -23.03
N VAL A 475 -20.71 18.44 -23.23
CA VAL A 475 -22.06 18.96 -23.44
C VAL A 475 -22.70 19.12 -22.06
N THR A 476 -22.89 20.35 -21.61
CA THR A 476 -23.28 20.67 -20.22
C THR A 476 -24.75 20.41 -19.89
N ASN A 477 -25.53 19.88 -20.82
CA ASN A 477 -26.96 19.67 -20.67
C ASN A 477 -27.39 18.26 -21.14
N ASP A 478 -27.97 17.50 -20.22
CA ASP A 478 -28.33 16.08 -20.40
C ASP A 478 -29.41 15.82 -21.47
N HIS A 479 -30.11 16.86 -21.94
CA HIS A 479 -31.10 16.73 -23.01
C HIS A 479 -30.45 16.55 -24.40
N TYR A 480 -29.15 16.78 -24.54
CA TYR A 480 -28.40 16.64 -25.79
C TYR A 480 -27.59 15.34 -25.76
N LYS A 481 -28.15 14.26 -26.31
CA LYS A 481 -27.50 12.95 -26.34
C LYS A 481 -26.71 12.76 -27.63
N VAL A 482 -25.38 12.80 -27.53
CA VAL A 482 -24.47 12.61 -28.66
C VAL A 482 -24.06 11.14 -28.72
N GLU A 483 -24.86 10.32 -29.38
CA GLU A 483 -24.66 8.86 -29.51
C GLU A 483 -23.79 8.48 -30.72
N GLY A 484 -23.54 9.44 -31.62
CA GLY A 484 -22.73 9.25 -32.83
C GLY A 484 -22.44 10.56 -33.55
N PHE A 485 -21.67 10.50 -34.64
CA PHE A 485 -21.21 11.69 -35.34
C PHE A 485 -21.55 11.68 -36.85
N PRO A 486 -21.98 12.83 -37.41
CA PRO A 486 -22.48 14.01 -36.70
C PRO A 486 -23.83 13.74 -36.05
N THR A 487 -24.12 14.42 -34.93
CA THR A 487 -25.45 14.52 -34.31
C THR A 487 -25.89 15.97 -34.37
N ILE A 488 -27.12 16.25 -34.82
CA ILE A 488 -27.62 17.62 -35.01
C ILE A 488 -28.89 17.80 -34.17
N TYR A 489 -28.95 18.91 -33.43
CA TYR A 489 -30.11 19.31 -32.65
C TYR A 489 -30.54 20.72 -33.00
N PHE A 490 -31.84 20.96 -32.98
CA PHE A 490 -32.43 22.29 -32.97
C PHE A 490 -32.93 22.60 -31.56
N ALA A 491 -32.50 23.72 -30.99
CA ALA A 491 -32.86 24.19 -29.66
C ALA A 491 -33.74 25.44 -29.76
N PRO A 492 -35.08 25.30 -29.74
CA PRO A 492 -35.99 26.43 -29.83
C PRO A 492 -35.80 27.38 -28.65
N ARG A 493 -35.87 28.69 -28.91
CA ARG A 493 -35.61 29.72 -27.89
C ARG A 493 -36.57 29.68 -26.71
N ASP A 494 -37.79 29.17 -26.92
CA ASP A 494 -38.83 29.00 -25.91
C ASP A 494 -38.83 27.60 -25.26
N LYS A 495 -38.01 26.66 -25.76
CA LYS A 495 -37.97 25.25 -25.32
C LYS A 495 -36.53 24.70 -25.22
N LYS A 496 -35.63 25.44 -24.57
CA LYS A 496 -34.21 25.05 -24.46
C LYS A 496 -33.94 23.71 -23.80
N ASN A 497 -34.81 23.28 -22.88
CA ASN A 497 -34.73 21.97 -22.24
C ASN A 497 -35.40 20.85 -23.03
N ASN A 498 -35.95 21.13 -24.22
CA ASN A 498 -36.54 20.13 -25.09
C ASN A 498 -36.02 20.30 -26.53
N PRO A 499 -34.71 20.08 -26.76
CA PRO A 499 -34.11 20.19 -28.07
C PRO A 499 -34.63 19.07 -28.99
N ILE A 500 -34.77 19.39 -30.26
CA ILE A 500 -35.35 18.53 -31.29
C ILE A 500 -34.21 17.95 -32.11
N LYS A 501 -34.03 16.63 -32.05
CA LYS A 501 -32.98 15.95 -32.81
C LYS A 501 -33.37 15.89 -34.28
N PHE A 502 -32.42 16.17 -35.18
CA PHE A 502 -32.62 15.97 -36.62
C PHE A 502 -32.54 14.47 -36.94
N GLU A 503 -33.67 13.88 -37.30
CA GLU A 503 -33.80 12.47 -37.65
C GLU A 503 -34.53 12.31 -38.99
N GLY A 504 -34.14 11.30 -39.79
CA GLY A 504 -34.92 10.85 -40.94
C GLY A 504 -34.81 11.64 -42.25
N GLY A 505 -33.86 12.58 -42.40
CA GLY A 505 -33.60 13.31 -43.64
C GLY A 505 -32.14 13.24 -44.11
N ASP A 506 -31.91 13.53 -45.39
CA ASP A 506 -30.55 13.67 -45.93
C ASP A 506 -29.85 14.88 -45.31
N ARG A 507 -28.52 14.80 -45.20
CA ARG A 507 -27.69 15.87 -44.60
C ARG A 507 -27.22 16.86 -45.66
N ASP A 508 -28.16 17.31 -46.48
CA ASP A 508 -27.96 18.32 -47.52
C ASP A 508 -28.58 19.67 -47.12
N LEU A 509 -28.35 20.69 -47.94
CA LEU A 509 -28.79 22.05 -47.66
C LEU A 509 -30.33 22.17 -47.64
N GLU A 510 -31.02 21.41 -48.49
CA GLU A 510 -32.48 21.47 -48.63
C GLU A 510 -33.18 20.93 -47.39
N HIS A 511 -32.82 19.72 -46.97
CA HIS A 511 -33.42 19.06 -45.81
C HIS A 511 -33.09 19.78 -44.49
N LEU A 512 -31.86 20.26 -44.33
CA LEU A 512 -31.48 21.05 -43.15
C LEU A 512 -32.20 22.41 -43.10
N SER A 513 -32.38 23.07 -44.25
CA SER A 513 -33.18 24.29 -44.33
C SER A 513 -34.63 24.05 -43.97
N LYS A 514 -35.25 23.01 -44.54
CA LYS A 514 -36.63 22.63 -44.24
C LYS A 514 -36.81 22.35 -42.74
N PHE A 515 -35.87 21.63 -42.14
CA PHE A 515 -35.90 21.33 -40.71
C PHE A 515 -35.83 22.60 -39.84
N ILE A 516 -34.97 23.58 -40.18
CA ILE A 516 -34.93 24.88 -39.50
C ILE A 516 -36.29 25.58 -39.65
N GLU A 517 -36.82 25.66 -40.87
CA GLU A 517 -38.03 26.40 -41.20
C GLU A 517 -39.28 25.81 -40.53
N GLU A 518 -39.31 24.50 -40.30
CA GLU A 518 -40.38 23.81 -39.57
C GLU A 518 -40.37 24.08 -38.06
N HIS A 519 -39.20 24.35 -37.47
CA HIS A 519 -39.03 24.39 -36.01
C HIS A 519 -38.72 25.78 -35.44
N VAL A 520 -38.32 26.73 -36.28
CA VAL A 520 -38.07 28.12 -35.88
C VAL A 520 -39.30 28.75 -35.25
N THR A 521 -39.11 29.39 -34.10
CA THR A 521 -40.23 29.88 -33.27
C THR A 521 -40.94 31.10 -33.85
N LYS A 522 -40.38 31.73 -34.90
CA LYS A 522 -41.00 32.69 -35.84
C LYS A 522 -39.95 33.13 -36.86
N LEU A 523 -40.12 32.78 -38.14
CA LEU A 523 -39.38 33.42 -39.23
C LEU A 523 -39.77 34.89 -39.31
N SER A 524 -38.80 35.79 -39.31
CA SER A 524 -39.07 37.17 -39.69
C SER A 524 -39.41 37.20 -41.18
N ARG A 525 -40.70 37.09 -41.51
CA ARG A 525 -41.15 37.23 -42.91
C ARG A 525 -40.70 38.60 -43.42
N THR A 526 -39.80 38.61 -44.39
CA THR A 526 -39.48 39.80 -45.17
C THR A 526 -40.72 40.23 -45.95
N LYS A 527 -40.86 41.55 -46.07
CA LYS A 527 -42.06 42.29 -46.46
C LYS A 527 -42.39 42.20 -47.96
N GLU A 528 -41.91 41.19 -48.68
CA GLU A 528 -42.07 41.05 -50.14
C GLU A 528 -43.07 39.97 -50.57
N GLU A 529 -43.72 39.27 -49.62
CA GLU A 529 -44.82 38.33 -49.90
C GLU A 529 -46.08 38.60 -49.04
N LEU A 530 -46.45 39.87 -48.94
CA LEU A 530 -47.79 40.36 -48.57
C LEU A 530 -48.23 41.38 -49.60
#